data_AF-A0A7J8THK0-F1
#
_entry.id   AF-A0A7J8THK0-F1
#
_cell.length_a   1.000
_cell.length_b   1.000
_cell.length_c   1.000
_cell.angle_alpha   90.00
_cell.angle_beta   90.00
_cell.angle_gamma   90.00
#
_symmetry.space_group_name_H-M   'P 1'
#
loop_
_entity.id
_entity.type
_entity.pdbx_description
1 polymer ?
#
loop_
_entity_poly.entity_id
_entity_poly.type
_entity_poly.pdbx_seq_one_letter_code
_entity_poly.pdbx_strand_id
1 'polypeptide(L)'
;TLLKDLYDLNSVVRVKVARNSHGQPIGSEARLLAGYLVIIARNVNLLPINYESWHHMLDSEKNQALDNIKERFALKVSDNYVKKALGKKWRDHKSTLNKEYFKKNISLEEKLQNVSP
;
A
#
# COMPACT_ATOMS: atom_id res chain seq x y z
N THR A 1 2.43 17.79 2.97
CA THR A 1 1.74 18.41 4.11
C THR A 1 0.70 17.40 4.60
N LEU A 2 0.63 17.06 5.89
CA LEU A 2 0.10 15.81 6.49
C LEU A 2 0.91 14.54 6.21
N LEU A 3 1.21 14.18 4.95
CA LEU A 3 1.94 12.95 4.65
C LEU A 3 3.43 13.01 5.03
N LYS A 4 4.08 14.15 4.76
CA LYS A 4 5.47 14.44 5.17
C LYS A 4 5.57 14.55 6.69
N ASP A 5 4.62 15.26 7.27
CA ASP A 5 4.50 15.46 8.72
C ASP A 5 4.31 14.13 9.47
N LEU A 6 3.75 13.10 8.81
CA LEU A 6 3.67 11.74 9.34
C LEU A 6 5.04 11.05 9.44
N TYR A 7 5.98 11.38 8.54
CA TYR A 7 7.37 10.90 8.60
C TYR A 7 8.17 11.61 9.68
N ASP A 8 7.91 12.89 9.89
CA ASP A 8 8.56 13.74 10.90
C ASP A 8 7.95 13.58 12.31
N LEU A 9 6.85 12.84 12.43
CA LEU A 9 6.23 12.52 13.71
C LEU A 9 7.20 11.71 14.57
N ASN A 10 7.56 12.24 15.74
CA ASN A 10 8.33 11.51 16.74
C ASN A 10 7.57 10.22 17.12
N SER A 11 8.26 9.09 17.20
CA SER A 11 7.68 7.73 17.33
C SER A 11 6.76 7.55 18.56
N VAL A 12 6.79 8.51 19.48
CA VAL A 12 5.99 8.56 20.71
C VAL A 12 4.54 8.98 20.43
N VAL A 13 4.27 9.84 19.44
CA VAL A 13 2.90 10.31 19.15
C VAL A 13 2.30 9.51 18.00
N ARG A 14 1.21 8.78 18.26
CA ARG A 14 0.51 7.97 17.25
C ARG A 14 -0.87 8.54 16.94
N VAL A 15 -1.24 8.57 15.66
CA VAL A 15 -2.57 8.98 15.19
C VAL A 15 -3.60 7.95 15.64
N LYS A 16 -4.57 8.36 16.46
CA LYS A 16 -5.62 7.45 16.97
C LYS A 16 -6.69 7.22 15.91
N VAL A 17 -6.87 5.98 15.48
CA VAL A 17 -7.92 5.61 14.52
C VAL A 17 -9.04 4.87 15.25
N ALA A 18 -10.19 5.53 15.36
CA ALA A 18 -11.40 4.94 15.93
C ALA A 18 -12.07 3.96 14.96
N ARG A 19 -12.98 3.12 15.47
CA ARG A 19 -13.80 2.21 14.67
C ARG A 19 -15.27 2.31 15.02
N ASN A 20 -16.14 1.95 14.07
CA ASN A 20 -17.57 1.74 14.31
C ASN A 20 -17.86 0.32 14.89
N SER A 21 -19.13 0.04 15.16
CA SER A 21 -19.60 -1.27 15.64
C SER A 21 -19.28 -2.43 14.69
N HIS A 22 -19.16 -2.15 13.38
CA HIS A 22 -18.79 -3.12 12.34
C HIS A 22 -17.28 -3.35 12.22
N GLY A 23 -16.44 -2.72 13.06
CA GLY A 23 -14.99 -2.88 12.96
C GLY A 23 -14.31 -2.03 11.90
N GLN A 24 -15.02 -1.12 11.24
CA GLN A 24 -14.48 -0.27 10.18
C GLN A 24 -13.93 1.04 10.78
N PRO A 25 -12.83 1.58 10.24
CA PRO A 25 -12.27 2.84 10.71
C PRO A 25 -13.19 4.02 10.35
N ILE A 26 -13.30 4.99 11.24
CA ILE A 26 -14.14 6.19 11.08
C ILE A 26 -13.35 7.47 11.38
N GLY A 27 -13.86 8.62 10.91
CA GLY A 27 -13.24 9.93 11.13
C GLY A 27 -12.24 10.33 10.04
N SER A 28 -11.65 11.52 10.19
CA SER A 28 -10.65 12.05 9.25
C SER A 28 -9.34 11.26 9.31
N GLU A 29 -9.03 10.65 10.45
CA GLU A 29 -7.90 9.77 10.70
C GLU A 29 -8.00 8.46 9.93
N ALA A 30 -9.23 7.97 9.68
CA ALA A 30 -9.46 6.81 8.82
C ALA A 30 -9.01 7.10 7.37
N ARG A 31 -9.23 8.33 6.89
CA ARG A 31 -8.76 8.77 5.58
C ARG A 31 -7.23 8.91 5.54
N LEU A 32 -6.61 9.39 6.62
CA LEU A 32 -5.15 9.42 6.75
C LEU A 32 -4.55 8.02 6.72
N LEU A 33 -5.14 7.07 7.47
CA LEU A 33 -4.75 5.67 7.43
C LEU A 33 -4.87 5.11 6.00
N ALA A 34 -6.00 5.35 5.32
CA ALA A 34 -6.20 4.88 3.95
C ALA A 34 -5.13 5.42 2.99
N GLY A 35 -4.75 6.70 3.12
CA GLY A 35 -3.66 7.30 2.36
C GLY A 35 -2.31 6.65 2.68
N TYR A 36 -2.01 6.43 3.96
CA TYR A 36 -0.77 5.81 4.39
C TYR A 36 -0.63 4.35 3.89
N LEU A 37 -1.72 3.58 3.92
CA LEU A 37 -1.75 2.21 3.37
C LEU A 37 -1.37 2.17 1.89
N VAL A 38 -1.73 3.20 1.11
CA VAL A 38 -1.33 3.29 -0.30
C VAL A 38 0.18 3.48 -0.44
N ILE A 39 0.82 4.22 0.46
CA ILE A 39 2.28 4.42 0.45
C ILE A 39 2.97 3.09 0.76
N ILE A 40 2.56 2.43 1.85
CA ILE A 40 3.14 1.14 2.26
C ILE A 40 2.97 0.10 1.16
N ALA A 41 1.78 0.01 0.57
CA ALA A 41 1.51 -0.91 -0.54
C ALA A 41 2.39 -0.72 -1.78
N ARG A 42 3.00 0.46 -1.94
CA ARG A 42 3.90 0.81 -3.06
C ARG A 42 5.38 0.72 -2.69
N ASN A 43 5.69 0.48 -1.41
CA ASN A 43 7.06 0.36 -0.94
C ASN A 43 7.58 -1.06 -1.22
N VAL A 44 8.37 -1.21 -2.29
CA VAL A 44 8.92 -2.50 -2.72
C VAL A 44 9.88 -3.15 -1.71
N ASN A 45 10.47 -2.37 -0.80
CA ASN A 45 11.35 -2.89 0.25
C ASN A 45 10.56 -3.55 1.39
N LEU A 46 9.30 -3.14 1.60
CA LEU A 46 8.40 -3.73 2.60
C LEU A 46 7.46 -4.77 1.99
N LEU A 47 6.98 -4.52 0.77
CA LEU A 47 6.00 -5.35 0.08
C LEU A 47 6.46 -5.59 -1.36
N PRO A 48 7.31 -6.60 -1.59
CA PRO A 48 7.83 -6.92 -2.90
C PRO A 48 6.72 -7.20 -3.93
N ILE A 49 6.94 -6.77 -5.17
CA ILE A 49 5.95 -6.89 -6.26
C ILE A 49 6.08 -8.20 -7.06
N ASN A 50 7.18 -8.92 -6.86
CA ASN A 50 7.53 -10.16 -7.57
C ASN A 50 6.67 -11.36 -7.15
N TYR A 51 6.05 -11.34 -5.96
CA TYR A 51 5.08 -12.35 -5.57
C TYR A 51 3.91 -12.38 -6.55
N GLU A 52 3.51 -13.57 -7.00
CA GLU A 52 2.34 -13.74 -7.87
C GLU A 52 1.06 -13.20 -7.22
N SER A 53 0.85 -13.56 -5.96
CA SER A 53 -0.36 -13.27 -5.18
C SER A 53 -0.01 -12.77 -3.78
N TRP A 54 -0.87 -11.92 -3.23
CA TRP A 54 -0.80 -11.49 -1.82
C TRP A 54 -0.83 -12.67 -0.85
N HIS A 55 -1.49 -13.77 -1.24
CA HIS A 55 -1.56 -14.97 -0.42
C HIS A 55 -0.22 -15.73 -0.37
N HIS A 56 0.65 -15.57 -1.37
CA HIS A 56 1.98 -16.19 -1.43
C HIS A 56 3.06 -15.37 -0.71
N MET A 57 2.84 -14.07 -0.48
CA MET A 57 3.76 -13.22 0.27
C MET A 57 3.91 -13.73 1.72
N LEU A 58 5.13 -13.67 2.26
CA LEU A 58 5.41 -14.21 3.58
C LEU A 58 4.67 -13.42 4.66
N ASP A 59 4.22 -14.12 5.70
CA ASP A 59 3.55 -13.46 6.81
C ASP A 59 4.49 -12.55 7.61
N SER A 60 5.81 -12.82 7.61
CA SER A 60 6.82 -11.93 8.20
C SER A 60 6.86 -10.56 7.51
N GLU A 61 6.83 -10.52 6.17
CA GLU A 61 6.80 -9.28 5.39
C GLU A 61 5.51 -8.50 5.65
N LYS A 62 4.36 -9.20 5.68
CA LYS A 62 3.07 -8.60 6.02
C LYS A 62 3.04 -8.05 7.45
N ASN A 63 3.69 -8.75 8.39
CA ASN A 63 3.80 -8.33 9.79
C ASN A 63 4.71 -7.11 9.91
N GLN A 64 5.85 -7.09 9.23
CA GLN A 64 6.74 -5.93 9.22
C GLN A 64 6.04 -4.68 8.65
N ALA A 65 5.28 -4.83 7.57
CA ALA A 65 4.48 -3.73 7.04
C ALA A 65 3.39 -3.26 8.03
N LEU A 66 2.76 -4.19 8.75
CA LEU A 66 1.79 -3.87 9.80
C LEU A 66 2.43 -3.15 10.99
N ASP A 67 3.62 -3.56 11.42
CA ASP A 67 4.35 -2.94 12.52
C ASP A 67 4.73 -1.51 12.15
N ASN A 68 5.19 -1.29 10.93
CA ASN A 68 5.46 0.07 10.42
C ASN A 68 4.22 0.97 10.43
N ILE A 69 3.03 0.41 10.16
CA ILE A 69 1.77 1.15 10.31
C ILE A 69 1.50 1.45 11.78
N LYS A 70 1.71 0.49 12.68
CA LYS A 70 1.48 0.65 14.13
C LYS A 70 2.46 1.59 14.83
N GLU A 71 3.63 1.84 14.23
CA GLU A 71 4.56 2.87 14.70
C GLU A 71 3.95 4.28 14.60
N ARG A 72 3.06 4.51 13.63
CA ARG A 72 2.48 5.84 13.36
C ARG A 72 1.01 5.94 13.75
N PHE A 73 0.31 4.82 13.87
CA PHE A 73 -1.12 4.77 14.16
C PHE A 73 -1.44 3.92 15.39
N ALA A 74 -2.28 4.47 16.28
CA ALA A 74 -2.91 3.72 17.36
C ALA A 74 -4.27 3.22 16.87
N LEU A 75 -4.30 1.97 16.42
CA LEU A 75 -5.44 1.39 15.69
C LEU A 75 -6.42 0.68 16.63
N LYS A 76 -7.69 1.05 16.60
CA LYS A 76 -8.78 0.25 17.22
C LYS A 76 -9.39 -0.80 16.28
N VAL A 77 -9.03 -0.76 15.00
CA VAL A 77 -9.38 -1.80 14.00
C VAL A 77 -8.47 -3.02 14.14
N SER A 78 -8.93 -4.19 13.68
CA SER A 78 -8.13 -5.41 13.79
C SER A 78 -6.98 -5.45 12.80
N ASP A 79 -5.91 -6.17 13.16
CA ASP A 79 -4.78 -6.41 12.27
C ASP A 79 -5.20 -7.09 10.95
N ASN A 80 -6.17 -8.01 11.03
CA ASN A 80 -6.75 -8.66 9.85
C ASN A 80 -7.44 -7.65 8.92
N TYR A 81 -8.12 -6.64 9.46
CA TYR A 81 -8.70 -5.57 8.65
C TYR A 81 -7.58 -4.81 7.91
N VAL A 82 -6.54 -4.41 8.63
CA VAL A 82 -5.41 -3.65 8.07
C VAL A 82 -4.71 -4.44 6.98
N LYS A 83 -4.38 -5.71 7.24
CA LYS A 83 -3.74 -6.61 6.26
C LYS A 83 -4.62 -6.82 5.02
N LYS A 84 -5.93 -6.97 5.17
CA LYS A 84 -6.87 -7.08 4.03
C LYS A 84 -6.88 -5.81 3.20
N ALA A 85 -6.99 -4.64 3.84
CA ALA A 85 -6.98 -3.35 3.17
C ALA A 85 -5.65 -3.11 2.44
N LEU A 86 -4.53 -3.40 3.11
CA LEU A 86 -3.18 -3.30 2.55
C LEU A 86 -3.00 -4.22 1.35
N GLY A 87 -3.39 -5.49 1.46
CA GLY A 87 -3.33 -6.45 0.36
C GLY A 87 -4.17 -6.03 -0.85
N LYS A 88 -5.32 -5.39 -0.65
CA LYS A 88 -6.08 -4.78 -1.76
C LYS A 88 -5.26 -3.70 -2.46
N LYS A 89 -4.68 -2.75 -1.71
CA LYS A 89 -3.87 -1.66 -2.29
C LYS A 89 -2.65 -2.18 -3.04
N TRP A 90 -2.00 -3.22 -2.52
CA TRP A 90 -0.86 -3.86 -3.18
C TRP A 90 -1.27 -4.51 -4.51
N ARG A 91 -2.40 -5.25 -4.54
CA ARG A 91 -2.94 -5.82 -5.79
C ARG A 91 -3.35 -4.75 -6.80
N ASP A 92 -4.01 -3.68 -6.34
CA ASP A 92 -4.37 -2.55 -7.19
C ASP A 92 -3.10 -1.94 -7.81
N HIS A 93 -2.03 -1.73 -7.02
CA HIS A 93 -0.75 -1.22 -7.50
C HIS A 93 -0.07 -2.15 -8.52
N LYS A 94 0.00 -3.46 -8.23
CA LYS A 94 0.52 -4.46 -9.16
C LYS A 94 -0.22 -4.45 -10.48
N SER A 95 -1.56 -4.38 -10.44
CA SER A 95 -2.39 -4.30 -11.64
C SER A 95 -2.08 -3.04 -12.47
N THR A 96 -1.92 -1.88 -11.81
CA THR A 96 -1.51 -0.64 -12.47
C THR A 96 -0.15 -0.79 -13.16
N LEU A 97 0.86 -1.32 -12.46
CA LEU A 97 2.19 -1.53 -13.04
C LEU A 97 2.13 -2.46 -14.26
N ASN A 98 1.43 -3.60 -14.15
CA ASN A 98 1.28 -4.52 -15.27
C ASN A 98 0.69 -3.82 -16.49
N LYS A 99 -0.40 -3.06 -16.33
CA LYS A 99 -1.02 -2.29 -17.42
C LYS A 99 -0.05 -1.28 -18.05
N GLU A 100 0.74 -0.60 -17.25
CA GLU A 100 1.73 0.37 -17.73
C GLU A 100 2.87 -0.31 -18.51
N TYR A 101 3.38 -1.44 -18.04
CA TYR A 101 4.42 -2.20 -18.73
C TYR A 101 3.90 -2.81 -20.06
N PHE A 102 2.71 -3.41 -20.06
CA PHE A 102 2.13 -3.94 -21.31
C PHE A 102 1.92 -2.84 -22.35
N LYS A 103 1.41 -1.66 -21.94
CA LYS A 103 1.25 -0.51 -22.85
C LYS A 103 2.59 -0.01 -23.40
N LYS A 104 3.63 0.04 -22.57
CA LYS A 104 4.98 0.47 -23.00
C LYS A 104 5.59 -0.50 -24.00
N ASN A 105 5.42 -1.81 -23.80
CA ASN A 105 5.94 -2.81 -24.73
C ASN A 105 5.26 -2.72 -26.09
N ILE A 106 3.92 -2.58 -26.13
CA ILE A 106 3.18 -2.36 -27.38
C ILE A 106 3.68 -1.09 -28.10
N SER A 107 3.81 0.03 -27.37
CA SER A 107 4.30 1.28 -27.97
C SER A 107 5.73 1.18 -28.49
N LEU A 108 6.59 0.37 -27.86
CA LEU A 108 7.95 0.13 -28.33
C LEU A 108 7.96 -0.72 -29.60
N GLU A 109 7.17 -1.79 -29.67
CA GLU A 109 7.03 -2.63 -30.85
C GLU A 109 6.48 -1.83 -32.05
N GLU A 110 5.44 -1.02 -31.85
CA GLU A 110 4.89 -0.13 -32.89
C GLU A 110 5.93 0.87 -33.41
N LYS A 111 6.77 1.44 -32.52
CA LYS A 111 7.85 2.34 -32.94
C LYS A 111 8.90 1.61 -33.77
N LEU A 112 9.29 0.39 -33.38
CA LEU A 112 10.29 -0.40 -34.10
C LEU A 112 9.81 -0.82 -35.50
N GLN A 113 8.51 -1.08 -35.67
CA GLN A 113 7.92 -1.43 -36.97
C GLN A 113 7.84 -0.23 -37.94
N ASN A 114 7.81 0.99 -37.42
CA ASN A 114 7.69 2.21 -38.23
C ASN A 114 9.04 2.84 -38.61
N VAL A 115 10.16 2.28 -38.12
CA VAL A 115 11.49 2.63 -38.65
C VAL A 115 11.73 1.75 -39.88
N SER A 116 11.43 2.28 -41.07
CA SER A 116 11.82 1.61 -42.33
C SER A 116 13.35 1.52 -42.47
N PRO A 117 13.88 0.53 -43.22
CA PRO A 117 15.32 0.33 -43.44
C PRO A 117 16.08 1.54 -43.99
#